data_AF-A0A7S3TFQ0-F1
#
_entry.id   AF-A0A7S3TFQ0-F1
#
_cell.length_a   1.000
_cell.length_b   1.000
_cell.length_c   1.000
_cell.angle_alpha   90.00
_cell.angle_beta   90.00
_cell.angle_gamma   90.00
#
_symmetry.space_group_name_H-M   'P 1'
#
loop_
_entity.id
_entity.type
_entity.pdbx_description
1 polymer ?
#
loop_
_entity_poly.entity_id
_entity_poly.type
_entity_poly.pdbx_seq_one_letter_code
_entity_poly.pdbx_strand_id
1 'polypeptide(L)'
;MEVLQKRAREFDINLDDVSITHLEFSHEYLAAIESKQVAQQNAERAKFVVAIREQEMKAAVLRAQGEAEAATLVAEAISTHGPGLVAVRKIEASQHIAKVLQSSPNVTFLTGNTMNMINLGGGM
;
A
#
# COMPACT_ATOMS: atom_id res chain seq x y z
N MET A 1 56.73 1.60 9.54
CA MET A 1 57.42 2.05 10.76
C MET A 1 58.89 1.62 10.82
N GLU A 2 59.21 0.34 10.62
CA GLU A 2 60.59 -0.18 10.79
C GLU A 2 61.64 0.47 9.84
N VAL A 3 61.26 0.76 8.59
CA VAL A 3 62.16 1.39 7.60
C VAL A 3 62.52 2.84 7.97
N LEU A 4 61.56 3.59 8.51
CA LEU A 4 61.74 5.00 8.90
C LEU A 4 62.58 5.11 10.18
N GLN A 5 62.31 4.26 11.18
CA GLN A 5 63.10 4.23 12.42
C GLN A 5 64.58 3.86 12.18
N LYS A 6 64.85 2.91 11.27
CA LYS A 6 66.24 2.54 10.94
C LYS A 6 67.01 3.69 10.31
N ARG A 7 66.38 4.48 9.43
CA ARG A 7 67.03 5.66 8.83
C ARG A 7 67.18 6.82 9.81
N ALA A 8 66.21 7.04 10.70
CA ALA A 8 66.30 8.09 11.71
C ALA A 8 67.43 7.84 12.72
N ARG A 9 67.68 6.58 13.11
CA ARG A 9 68.80 6.19 13.99
C ARG A 9 70.18 6.41 13.38
N GLU A 10 70.32 6.37 12.06
CA GLU A 10 71.59 6.68 11.38
C GLU A 10 71.99 8.16 11.56
N PHE A 11 71.02 9.02 11.86
CA PHE A 11 71.22 10.44 12.16
C PHE A 11 71.05 10.77 13.66
N ASP A 12 71.03 9.76 14.54
CA ASP A 12 70.83 9.92 16.00
C ASP A 12 69.48 10.58 16.37
N ILE A 13 68.44 10.37 15.56
CA ILE A 13 67.08 10.89 15.79
C ILE A 13 66.17 9.75 16.29
N ASN A 14 65.60 9.91 17.48
CA ASN A 14 64.57 9.02 18.02
C ASN A 14 63.18 9.40 17.48
N LEU A 15 62.54 8.47 16.78
CA LEU A 15 61.24 8.65 16.12
C LEU A 15 60.15 7.83 16.83
N ASP A 16 59.26 8.50 17.58
CA ASP A 16 58.22 7.85 18.40
C ASP A 16 56.87 7.66 17.68
N ASP A 17 56.39 8.65 16.92
CA ASP A 17 55.16 8.54 16.12
C ASP A 17 55.26 9.33 14.80
N VAL A 18 54.56 8.84 13.77
CA VAL A 18 54.50 9.48 12.45
C VAL A 18 53.04 9.71 12.09
N SER A 19 52.63 10.97 12.05
CA SER A 19 51.34 11.37 11.49
C SER A 19 51.51 11.73 10.02
N ILE A 20 50.67 11.14 9.17
CA ILE A 20 50.55 11.57 7.77
C ILE A 20 49.52 12.69 7.73
N THR A 21 49.97 13.91 7.43
CA THR A 21 49.14 15.14 7.50
C THR A 21 48.49 15.52 6.18
N HIS A 22 49.03 15.05 5.05
CA HIS A 22 48.47 15.30 3.73
C HIS A 22 48.68 14.10 2.80
N LEU A 23 47.56 13.56 2.31
CA LEU A 23 47.51 12.57 1.25
C LEU A 23 46.69 13.19 0.12
N GLU A 24 47.35 13.63 -0.95
CA GLU A 24 46.66 14.05 -2.17
C GLU A 24 46.52 12.87 -3.11
N PHE A 25 45.27 12.48 -3.38
CA PHE A 25 44.94 11.59 -4.47
C PHE A 25 44.67 12.41 -5.73
N SER A 26 44.95 11.85 -6.91
CA SER A 26 44.60 12.52 -8.16
C SER A 26 43.07 12.69 -8.27
N HIS A 27 42.64 13.78 -8.92
CA HIS A 27 41.22 14.12 -9.05
C HIS A 27 40.41 12.98 -9.71
N GLU A 28 40.98 12.29 -10.69
CA GLU A 28 40.38 11.14 -11.36
C GLU A 28 40.19 9.93 -10.42
N TYR A 29 41.12 9.71 -9.48
CA TYR A 29 41.02 8.62 -8.51
C TYR A 29 39.90 8.88 -7.49
N LEU A 30 39.72 10.13 -7.06
CA LEU A 30 38.61 10.52 -6.19
C LEU A 30 37.25 10.32 -6.88
N ALA A 31 37.13 10.75 -8.14
CA ALA A 31 35.92 10.59 -8.94
C ALA A 31 35.56 9.10 -9.14
N ALA A 32 36.55 8.24 -9.40
CA ALA A 32 36.34 6.80 -9.54
C ALA A 32 35.87 6.16 -8.23
N ILE A 33 36.40 6.60 -7.07
CA ILE A 33 35.96 6.11 -5.76
C ILE A 33 34.52 6.53 -5.48
N GLU A 34 34.18 7.80 -5.72
CA GLU A 34 32.83 8.31 -5.52
C GLU A 34 31.82 7.55 -6.40
N SER A 35 32.14 7.35 -7.68
CA SER A 35 31.32 6.55 -8.59
C SER A 35 31.12 5.12 -8.08
N LYS A 36 32.18 4.49 -7.55
CA LYS A 36 32.09 3.14 -6.97
C LYS A 36 31.21 3.10 -5.72
N GLN A 37 31.30 4.11 -4.86
CA GLN A 37 30.43 4.22 -3.68
C GLN A 37 28.96 4.41 -4.08
N VAL A 38 28.68 5.27 -5.06
CA VAL A 38 27.31 5.49 -5.57
C VAL A 38 26.77 4.19 -6.19
N ALA A 39 27.58 3.47 -6.96
CA ALA A 39 27.19 2.19 -7.54
C ALA A 39 26.87 1.14 -6.46
N GLN A 40 27.68 1.04 -5.40
CA GLN A 40 27.43 0.13 -4.28
C GLN A 40 26.14 0.50 -3.54
N GLN A 41 25.94 1.78 -3.23
CA GLN A 41 24.72 2.25 -2.57
C GLN A 41 23.47 1.98 -3.41
N ASN A 42 23.54 2.20 -4.72
CA ASN A 42 22.43 1.94 -5.63
C ASN A 42 22.14 0.44 -5.74
N ALA A 43 23.16 -0.42 -5.75
CA ALA A 43 22.98 -1.87 -5.76
C ALA A 43 22.31 -2.39 -4.48
N GLU A 44 22.69 -1.86 -3.31
CA GLU A 44 22.03 -2.20 -2.04
C GLU A 44 20.58 -1.74 -2.00
N ARG A 45 20.31 -0.50 -2.45
CA ARG A 45 18.93 0.01 -2.56
C ARG A 45 18.09 -0.82 -3.51
N ALA A 46 18.63 -1.20 -4.68
CA ALA A 46 17.91 -2.00 -5.66
C ALA A 46 17.51 -3.37 -5.08
N LYS A 47 18.42 -4.04 -4.36
CA LYS A 47 18.11 -5.31 -3.67
C LYS A 47 16.97 -5.14 -2.65
N PHE A 48 16.99 -4.04 -1.89
CA PHE A 48 15.95 -3.76 -0.91
C PHE A 48 14.59 -3.50 -1.56
N VAL A 49 14.56 -2.73 -2.65
CA VAL A 49 13.32 -2.46 -3.41
C VAL A 49 12.75 -3.76 -3.97
N VAL A 50 13.57 -4.63 -4.55
CA VAL A 50 13.10 -5.93 -5.07
C VAL A 50 12.48 -6.77 -3.96
N ALA A 51 13.14 -6.86 -2.80
CA ALA A 51 12.63 -7.62 -1.66
C ALA A 51 11.27 -7.09 -1.17
N ILE A 52 11.09 -5.76 -1.10
CA ILE A 52 9.79 -5.14 -0.78
C ILE A 52 8.73 -5.56 -1.79
N ARG A 53 9.03 -5.47 -3.09
CA ARG A 53 8.06 -5.80 -4.14
C ARG A 53 7.64 -7.27 -4.10
N GLU A 54 8.57 -8.17 -3.84
CA GLU A 54 8.26 -9.58 -3.66
C GLU A 54 7.34 -9.82 -2.46
N GLN A 55 7.55 -9.10 -1.35
CA GLN A 55 6.73 -9.23 -0.16
C GLN A 55 5.33 -8.62 -0.35
N GLU A 56 5.24 -7.44 -0.98
CA GLU A 56 3.97 -6.82 -1.36
C GLU A 56 3.15 -7.72 -2.30
N MET A 57 3.79 -8.31 -3.31
CA MET A 57 3.13 -9.24 -4.22
C MET A 57 2.58 -10.46 -3.49
N LYS A 58 3.39 -11.09 -2.62
CA LYS A 58 2.95 -12.24 -1.82
C LYS A 58 1.78 -11.87 -0.91
N ALA A 59 1.85 -10.72 -0.25
CA ALA A 59 0.77 -10.23 0.59
C ALA A 59 -0.52 -9.96 -0.21
N ALA A 60 -0.41 -9.39 -1.40
CA ALA A 60 -1.55 -9.16 -2.28
C ALA A 60 -2.21 -10.47 -2.74
N VAL A 61 -1.41 -11.47 -3.14
CA VAL A 61 -1.92 -12.81 -3.52
C VAL A 61 -2.60 -13.49 -2.33
N LEU A 62 -1.96 -13.48 -1.16
CA LEU A 62 -2.52 -14.11 0.04
C LEU A 62 -3.82 -13.44 0.48
N ARG A 63 -3.88 -12.11 0.41
CA ARG A 63 -5.10 -11.36 0.71
C ARG A 63 -6.23 -11.72 -0.27
N ALA A 64 -5.94 -11.75 -1.56
CA ALA A 64 -6.93 -12.12 -2.58
C ALA A 64 -7.43 -13.57 -2.39
N GLN A 65 -6.54 -14.50 -2.05
CA GLN A 65 -6.91 -15.88 -1.73
C GLN A 65 -7.78 -15.95 -0.47
N GLY A 66 -7.40 -15.26 0.61
CA GLY A 66 -8.19 -15.23 1.84
C GLY A 66 -9.58 -14.61 1.64
N GLU A 67 -9.68 -13.55 0.84
CA GLU A 67 -10.97 -12.95 0.47
C GLU A 67 -11.81 -13.91 -0.39
N ALA A 68 -11.20 -14.64 -1.34
CA ALA A 68 -11.89 -15.63 -2.15
C ALA A 68 -12.39 -16.83 -1.33
N GLU A 69 -11.55 -17.39 -0.46
CA GLU A 69 -11.92 -18.48 0.44
C GLU A 69 -13.05 -18.06 1.38
N ALA A 70 -12.92 -16.87 2.00
CA ALA A 70 -13.98 -16.31 2.83
C ALA A 70 -15.30 -16.14 2.05
N ALA A 71 -15.23 -15.63 0.82
CA ALA A 71 -16.41 -15.49 -0.04
C ALA A 71 -17.04 -16.84 -0.38
N THR A 72 -16.25 -17.88 -0.66
CA THR A 72 -16.77 -19.23 -0.92
C THR A 72 -17.43 -19.84 0.31
N LEU A 73 -16.83 -19.69 1.49
CA LEU A 73 -17.39 -20.17 2.76
C LEU A 73 -18.70 -19.45 3.09
N VAL A 74 -18.74 -18.13 2.90
CA VAL A 74 -19.97 -17.34 3.03
C VAL A 74 -21.02 -17.79 2.02
N ALA A 75 -20.65 -18.05 0.76
CA ALA A 75 -21.57 -18.53 -0.26
C ALA A 75 -22.15 -19.91 0.09
N GLU A 76 -21.34 -20.83 0.62
CA GLU A 76 -21.78 -22.15 1.07
C GLU A 76 -22.70 -22.07 2.30
N ALA A 77 -22.36 -21.22 3.27
CA ALA A 77 -23.21 -20.95 4.44
C ALA A 77 -24.54 -20.30 4.03
N ILE A 78 -24.52 -19.37 3.07
CA ILE A 78 -25.72 -18.78 2.48
C ILE A 78 -26.48 -19.84 1.68
N SER A 79 -25.85 -20.74 0.93
CA SER A 79 -26.56 -21.80 0.22
C SER A 79 -27.30 -22.73 1.19
N THR A 80 -26.68 -23.04 2.33
CA THR A 80 -27.24 -23.93 3.35
C THR A 80 -28.37 -23.27 4.16
N HIS A 81 -28.31 -21.95 4.39
CA HIS A 81 -29.29 -21.18 5.18
C HIS A 81 -30.12 -20.18 4.36
N GLY A 82 -30.03 -20.25 3.03
CA GLY A 82 -30.36 -19.18 2.08
C GLY A 82 -31.81 -18.75 1.95
N PRO A 83 -32.81 -19.65 2.03
CA PRO A 83 -34.20 -19.25 1.89
C PRO A 83 -34.62 -18.25 2.97
N GLY A 84 -34.17 -18.48 4.22
CA GLY A 84 -34.46 -17.59 5.35
C GLY A 84 -33.67 -16.29 5.28
N LEU A 85 -32.37 -16.35 4.96
CA LEU A 85 -31.52 -15.17 4.97
C LEU A 85 -31.89 -14.17 3.86
N VAL A 86 -32.20 -14.66 2.65
CA VAL A 86 -32.61 -13.81 1.51
C VAL A 86 -33.96 -13.14 1.81
N ALA A 87 -34.90 -13.85 2.45
CA ALA A 87 -36.17 -13.29 2.87
C ALA A 87 -35.99 -12.17 3.92
N VAL A 88 -35.17 -12.39 4.95
CA VAL A 88 -34.86 -11.37 5.97
C VAL A 88 -34.19 -10.15 5.34
N ARG A 89 -33.20 -10.34 4.47
CA ARG A 89 -32.50 -9.23 3.79
C ARG A 89 -33.42 -8.44 2.85
N LYS A 90 -34.37 -9.12 2.20
CA LYS A 90 -35.41 -8.48 1.40
C LYS A 90 -36.36 -7.63 2.26
N ILE A 91 -36.71 -8.10 3.45
CA ILE A 91 -37.53 -7.34 4.42
C ILE A 91 -36.76 -6.11 4.90
N GLU A 92 -35.49 -6.25 5.28
CA GLU A 92 -34.64 -5.13 5.72
C GLU A 92 -34.44 -4.08 4.62
N ALA A 93 -34.15 -4.52 3.39
CA ALA A 93 -34.03 -3.62 2.24
C ALA A 93 -35.35 -2.88 1.98
N SER A 94 -36.50 -3.58 2.08
CA SER A 94 -37.81 -2.96 1.94
C SER A 94 -38.09 -1.94 3.06
N GLN A 95 -37.71 -2.23 4.31
CA GLN A 95 -37.82 -1.28 5.42
C GLN A 95 -36.93 -0.05 5.22
N HIS A 96 -35.71 -0.24 4.72
CA HIS A 96 -34.79 0.86 4.43
C HIS A 96 -35.36 1.76 3.33
N ILE A 97 -35.85 1.18 2.24
CA ILE A 97 -36.50 1.92 1.14
C ILE A 97 -37.73 2.68 1.65
N ALA A 98 -38.58 2.05 2.48
CA ALA A 98 -39.74 2.71 3.07
C ALA A 98 -39.35 3.91 3.94
N LYS A 99 -38.29 3.79 4.75
CA LYS A 99 -37.79 4.88 5.60
C LYS A 99 -37.21 6.05 4.80
N VAL A 100 -36.50 5.74 3.71
CA VAL A 100 -35.97 6.75 2.77
C VAL A 100 -37.10 7.44 2.02
N LEU A 101 -38.12 6.69 1.56
CA LEU A 101 -39.31 7.25 0.91
C LEU A 101 -40.14 8.11 1.86
N GLN A 102 -40.30 7.71 3.12
CA GLN A 102 -41.00 8.48 4.15
C GLN A 102 -40.29 9.82 4.45
N SER A 103 -38.95 9.85 4.38
CA SER A 103 -38.17 11.08 4.59
C SER A 103 -38.06 11.96 3.34
N SER A 104 -38.47 11.46 2.16
CA SER A 104 -38.39 12.22 0.92
C SER A 104 -39.58 13.17 0.78
N PRO A 105 -39.36 14.48 0.59
CA PRO A 105 -40.43 15.48 0.51
C PRO A 105 -41.29 15.38 -0.76
N ASN A 106 -40.97 14.48 -1.71
CA ASN A 106 -41.66 14.36 -2.99
C ASN A 106 -42.57 13.12 -3.11
N VAL A 107 -42.89 12.45 -1.99
CA VAL A 107 -43.72 11.23 -1.98
C VAL A 107 -45.08 11.55 -1.36
N THR A 108 -46.12 11.61 -2.20
CA THR A 108 -47.51 11.72 -1.73
C THR A 108 -48.08 10.32 -1.54
N PHE A 109 -48.34 9.93 -0.29
CA PHE A 109 -49.06 8.69 0.01
C PHE A 109 -50.52 8.89 -0.37
N LEU A 110 -50.95 8.29 -1.48
CA LEU A 110 -52.36 8.21 -1.84
C LEU A 110 -53.01 7.12 -0.98
N THR A 111 -53.34 7.49 0.25
CA THR A 111 -54.15 6.65 1.15
C THR A 111 -55.55 6.58 0.55
N GLY A 112 -55.95 5.39 0.13
CA GLY A 112 -57.20 5.17 -0.60
C GLY A 112 -58.43 5.54 0.22
N ASN A 113 -58.92 6.77 0.07
CA ASN A 113 -60.34 7.11 0.20
C ASN A 113 -60.74 8.40 -0.51
N THR A 114 -60.03 8.82 -1.56
CA THR A 114 -60.48 9.96 -2.36
C THR A 114 -60.29 9.67 -3.83
N MET A 115 -61.44 9.47 -4.48
CA MET A 115 -61.67 9.38 -5.91
C MET A 115 -60.83 10.43 -6.67
N ASN A 116 -59.66 10.04 -7.16
CA ASN A 116 -58.89 10.87 -8.09
C ASN A 116 -59.35 10.56 -9.51
N MET A 117 -60.34 11.34 -9.93
CA MET A 117 -60.71 11.52 -11.33
C MET A 117 -59.55 12.25 -12.03
N ILE A 118 -58.67 11.50 -12.69
CA ILE A 118 -57.69 12.06 -13.63
C ILE A 118 -58.51 12.52 -14.84
N ASN A 119 -58.79 13.82 -14.88
CA ASN A 119 -59.37 14.49 -16.04
C ASN A 119 -58.41 14.35 -17.22
N LEU A 120 -58.65 13.35 -18.07
CA LEU A 120 -58.04 13.26 -19.38
C LEU A 120 -58.70 14.35 -20.24
N GLY A 121 -58.05 15.51 -20.33
CA GLY A 121 -58.47 16.62 -21.17
C GLY A 121 -58.58 16.18 -22.62
N GLY A 122 -59.81 15.92 -23.06
CA GLY A 122 -60.17 15.78 -24.46
C GLY A 122 -60.38 17.16 -25.09
N GLY A 123 -59.84 17.31 -26.30
CA GLY A 123 -60.35 18.18 -27.36
C GLY A 123 -60.22 19.69 -27.15
N MET A 124 -59.15 20.28 -27.70
CA MET A 124 -59.17 21.18 -28.86
C MET A 124 -57.73 21.52 -29.27
#